data_AF-A0AAD6SPG7-F1
#
_entry.id   AF-A0AAD6SPG7-F1
#
_cell.length_a   1.000
_cell.length_b   1.000
_cell.length_c   1.000
_cell.angle_alpha   90.00
_cell.angle_beta   90.00
_cell.angle_gamma   90.00
#
_symmetry.space_group_name_H-M   'P 1'
#
loop_
_entity.id
_entity.type
_entity.pdbx_description
1 polymer ?
#
loop_
_entity_poly.entity_id
_entity_poly.type
_entity_poly.pdbx_seq_one_letter_code
_entity_poly.pdbx_strand_id
1 'polypeptide(L)'
;KRLVELDAAIYEHKASLAVLEQAREATQQQLDATSTFPVLTLPVEITTDIFSRCVEHIDHLRVYAGSRLSSHIRAPLVFLAVCRTWRDIALGTPAL
;
A
#
# COMPACT_ATOMS: atom_id res chain seq x y z
N LYS A 1 22.48 25.24 35.52
CA LYS A 1 22.20 23.80 35.77
C LYS A 1 21.15 23.27 34.79
N ARG A 2 19.92 23.79 34.81
CA ARG A 2 18.84 23.39 33.89
C ARG A 2 19.14 23.48 32.38
N LEU A 3 19.91 24.48 31.93
CA LEU A 3 20.33 24.56 30.51
C LEU A 3 21.23 23.39 30.10
N VAL A 4 22.20 23.04 30.94
CA VAL A 4 23.12 21.92 30.67
C VAL A 4 22.38 20.57 30.67
N GLU A 5 21.38 20.42 31.55
CA GLU A 5 20.51 19.25 31.57
C GLU A 5 19.67 19.14 30.28
N LEU A 6 19.15 20.26 29.78
CA LEU A 6 18.42 20.31 28.51
C LEU A 6 19.34 20.01 27.32
N ASP A 7 20.56 20.55 27.30
CA ASP A 7 21.53 20.29 26.24
C ASP A 7 21.92 18.80 26.19
N ALA A 8 22.10 18.17 27.36
CA ALA A 8 22.36 16.73 27.46
C ALA A 8 21.18 15.90 26.94
N ALA A 9 19.94 16.25 27.31
CA ALA A 9 18.74 15.56 26.83
C ALA A 9 18.55 15.73 25.32
N ILE A 10 18.83 16.92 24.77
CA ILE A 10 18.77 17.17 23.32
C ILE A 10 19.80 16.29 22.60
N TYR A 11 21.01 16.18 23.15
CA TYR A 11 22.05 15.32 22.57
C TYR A 11 21.62 13.85 22.54
N GLU A 12 21.06 13.35 23.64
CA GLU A 12 20.55 11.99 23.75
C GLU A 12 19.41 11.72 22.76
N HIS A 13 18.44 12.63 22.65
CA HIS A 13 17.34 12.50 21.71
C HIS A 13 17.81 12.53 20.25
N LYS A 14 18.80 13.37 19.92
CA LYS A 14 19.39 13.38 18.57
C LYS A 14 20.09 12.06 18.25
N ALA A 15 20.81 11.48 19.21
CA ALA A 15 21.43 10.18 19.03
C ALA A 15 20.38 9.08 18.80
N SER A 16 19.29 9.09 19.58
CA SER A 16 18.17 8.16 19.40
C SER A 16 17.50 8.32 18.04
N LEU A 17 17.31 9.56 17.58
CA LEU A 17 16.72 9.86 16.27
C LEU A 17 17.60 9.32 15.14
N ALA A 18 18.91 9.52 15.21
CA ALA A 18 19.86 9.00 14.22
C ALA A 18 19.81 7.46 14.11
N VAL A 19 19.69 6.76 15.25
CA VAL A 19 19.53 5.29 15.26
C VAL A 19 18.23 4.85 14.59
N LEU A 20 17.12 5.55 14.87
CA LEU A 20 15.84 5.24 14.26
C LEU A 20 15.82 5.53 12.75
N GLU A 21 16.45 6.61 12.31
CA GLU A 21 16.61 6.93 10.88
C GLU A 21 17.42 5.84 10.16
N GLN A 22 18.53 5.39 10.75
CA GLN A 22 19.32 4.31 10.19
C GLN A 22 18.54 2.99 10.12
N ALA A 23 17.78 2.66 11.15
CA ALA A 23 16.93 1.46 11.15
C ALA A 23 15.83 1.55 10.07
N ARG A 24 15.24 2.73 9.87
CA ARG A 24 14.28 2.97 8.79
C ARG A 24 14.91 2.75 7.42
N GLU A 25 16.08 3.33 7.17
CA GLU A 25 16.78 3.19 5.88
C GLU A 25 17.16 1.74 5.60
N ALA A 26 17.71 1.03 6.59
CA ALA A 26 18.03 -0.39 6.44
C ALA A 26 16.78 -1.23 6.11
N THR A 27 15.65 -0.95 6.78
CA THR A 27 14.38 -1.61 6.49
C THR A 27 13.88 -1.29 5.08
N GLN A 28 13.99 -0.03 4.64
CA GLN A 28 13.61 0.38 3.28
C GLN A 28 14.46 -0.34 2.22
N GLN A 29 15.78 -0.41 2.41
CA GLN A 29 16.68 -1.12 1.51
C GLN A 29 16.34 -2.62 1.41
N GLN A 30 15.99 -3.25 2.54
CA GLN A 30 15.55 -4.65 2.53
C GLN A 30 14.24 -4.85 1.77
N LEU A 31 13.29 -3.92 1.92
CA LEU A 31 12.03 -3.95 1.18
C LEU A 31 12.27 -3.75 -0.32
N ASP A 32 13.11 -2.80 -0.72
CA ASP A 32 13.43 -2.53 -2.12
C ASP A 32 14.16 -3.72 -2.76
N ALA A 33 15.04 -4.40 -2.02
CA ALA A 33 15.77 -5.59 -2.48
C ALA A 33 14.88 -6.85 -2.59
N THR A 34 13.92 -7.01 -1.67
CA THR A 34 13.09 -8.24 -1.57
C THR A 34 11.78 -8.10 -2.32
N SER A 35 11.24 -6.90 -2.42
CA SER A 35 9.91 -6.65 -2.95
C SER A 35 9.99 -5.68 -4.13
N THR A 36 10.15 -6.26 -5.32
CA THR A 36 9.69 -5.58 -6.53
C THR A 36 8.17 -5.56 -6.45
N PHE A 37 7.56 -4.51 -5.90
CA PHE A 37 6.12 -4.31 -5.94
C PHE A 37 5.76 -3.84 -7.36
N PRO A 38 5.42 -4.73 -8.31
CA PRO A 38 5.32 -4.35 -9.70
C PRO A 38 4.15 -3.38 -9.89
N VAL A 39 3.17 -3.45 -9.00
CA VAL A 39 2.00 -2.58 -9.04
C VAL A 39 2.26 -1.14 -8.59
N LEU A 40 3.42 -0.86 -7.98
CA LEU A 40 3.87 0.51 -7.73
C LEU A 40 4.77 1.02 -8.86
N THR A 41 5.24 0.15 -9.75
CA THR A 41 6.02 0.52 -10.94
C THR A 41 5.19 0.55 -12.21
N LEU A 42 4.02 -0.10 -12.21
CA LEU A 42 3.06 -0.03 -13.30
C LEU A 42 2.47 1.38 -13.41
N PRO A 43 2.35 1.92 -14.63
CA PRO A 43 1.56 3.12 -14.87
C PRO A 43 0.13 2.96 -14.36
N VAL A 44 -0.48 4.07 -13.95
CA VAL A 44 -1.86 4.06 -13.42
C VAL A 44 -2.84 3.50 -14.44
N GLU A 45 -2.63 3.78 -15.73
CA GLU A 45 -3.47 3.32 -16.84
C GLU A 45 -3.47 1.79 -16.94
N ILE A 46 -2.30 1.16 -16.79
CA ILE A 46 -2.17 -0.30 -16.83
C ILE A 46 -2.81 -0.91 -15.59
N THR A 47 -2.60 -0.30 -14.42
CA THR A 47 -3.20 -0.76 -13.17
C THR A 47 -4.72 -0.69 -13.21
N THR A 48 -5.27 0.40 -13.74
CA THR A 48 -6.71 0.58 -13.94
C THR A 48 -7.28 -0.45 -14.92
N ASP A 49 -6.63 -0.71 -16.06
CA ASP A 49 -7.07 -1.73 -17.02
C ASP A 49 -7.10 -3.14 -16.39
N ILE A 50 -6.10 -3.47 -15.57
CA ILE A 50 -6.09 -4.72 -14.80
C ILE A 50 -7.29 -4.77 -13.84
N PHE A 51 -7.57 -3.71 -13.09
CA PHE A 51 -8.70 -3.65 -12.18
C PHE A 51 -10.03 -3.87 -12.91
N SER A 52 -10.24 -3.21 -14.06
CA SER A 52 -11.46 -3.34 -14.86
C SER A 52 -11.67 -4.78 -15.32
N ARG A 53 -10.62 -5.42 -15.86
CA ARG A 53 -10.68 -6.84 -16.26
C ARG A 53 -10.97 -7.77 -15.09
N CYS A 54 -10.43 -7.48 -13.91
CA CYS A 54 -10.71 -8.26 -12.70
C CYS A 54 -12.18 -8.12 -12.28
N VAL A 55 -12.76 -6.92 -12.31
CA VAL A 55 -14.19 -6.70 -12.02
C VAL A 55 -15.06 -7.48 -13.00
N GLU A 56 -14.83 -7.32 -14.30
CA GLU A 56 -15.55 -8.04 -15.36
C GLU A 56 -15.49 -9.56 -15.16
N HIS A 57 -14.29 -10.09 -14.89
CA HIS A 57 -14.12 -11.52 -14.67
C HIS A 57 -14.88 -12.03 -13.44
N ILE A 58 -14.88 -11.26 -12.34
CA ILE A 58 -15.63 -11.60 -11.13
C ILE A 58 -17.14 -11.58 -11.42
N ASP A 59 -17.64 -10.61 -12.16
CA ASP A 59 -19.04 -10.56 -12.56
C ASP A 59 -19.43 -11.74 -13.47
N HIS A 60 -18.59 -12.10 -14.43
CA HIS A 60 -18.78 -13.31 -15.24
C HIS A 60 -18.83 -14.57 -14.36
N LEU A 61 -17.90 -14.73 -13.41
CA LEU A 61 -17.90 -15.88 -12.50
C LEU A 61 -19.17 -15.92 -11.63
N ARG A 62 -19.71 -14.77 -11.20
CA ARG A 62 -20.96 -14.69 -10.44
C ARG A 62 -22.16 -15.13 -11.26
N VAL A 63 -22.19 -14.79 -12.56
CA VAL A 63 -23.24 -15.24 -13.49
C VAL A 63 -23.19 -16.75 -13.70
N TYR A 64 -21.99 -17.33 -13.87
CA TYR A 64 -21.83 -18.76 -14.17
C TYR A 64 -21.97 -19.67 -12.95
N ALA A 65 -21.47 -19.28 -11.78
CA ALA A 65 -21.38 -20.18 -10.62
C ALA A 65 -22.63 -20.22 -9.73
N GLY A 66 -23.60 -19.33 -9.98
CA GLY A 66 -24.70 -19.10 -9.04
C GLY A 66 -24.19 -18.57 -7.69
N SER A 67 -25.10 -18.14 -6.81
CA SER A 67 -24.80 -17.29 -5.63
C SER A 67 -23.77 -17.81 -4.61
N ARG A 68 -23.21 -19.02 -4.76
CA ARG A 68 -22.27 -19.64 -3.82
C ARG A 68 -20.87 -19.02 -3.81
N LEU A 69 -20.44 -18.39 -4.91
CA LEU A 69 -19.16 -17.65 -4.99
C LEU A 69 -19.28 -16.17 -4.55
N SER A 70 -20.51 -15.68 -4.37
CA SER A 70 -20.84 -14.25 -4.40
C SER A 70 -20.67 -13.50 -3.06
N SER A 71 -20.43 -14.20 -1.95
CA SER A 71 -20.39 -13.56 -0.62
C SER A 71 -19.03 -12.95 -0.25
N HIS A 72 -17.92 -13.47 -0.80
CA HIS A 72 -16.57 -13.16 -0.27
C HIS A 72 -15.75 -12.20 -1.12
N ILE A 73 -16.04 -12.05 -2.42
CA ILE A 73 -15.26 -11.18 -3.31
C ILE A 73 -16.17 -10.05 -3.79
N ARG A 74 -16.01 -8.88 -3.17
CA ARG A 74 -16.68 -7.63 -3.58
C ARG A 74 -15.68 -6.75 -4.30
N ALA A 75 -15.37 -7.07 -5.56
CA ALA A 75 -14.76 -6.06 -6.42
C ALA A 75 -15.81 -4.94 -6.68
N PRO A 76 -15.38 -3.67 -6.80
CA PRO A 76 -13.99 -3.18 -6.73
C PRO A 76 -13.47 -2.96 -5.29
N LEU A 77 -14.31 -3.10 -4.26
CA LEU A 77 -13.97 -2.77 -2.86
C LEU A 77 -12.73 -3.51 -2.33
N VAL A 78 -12.43 -4.69 -2.85
CA VAL A 78 -11.21 -5.44 -2.52
C VAL A 78 -9.93 -4.65 -2.79
N PHE A 79 -9.92 -3.81 -3.84
CA PHE A 79 -8.75 -3.00 -4.20
C PHE A 79 -8.48 -1.90 -3.17
N LEU A 80 -9.51 -1.42 -2.47
CA LEU A 80 -9.39 -0.38 -1.43
C LEU A 80 -8.65 -0.88 -0.18
N ALA A 81 -8.53 -2.19 0.00
CA ALA A 81 -7.92 -2.81 1.17
C ALA A 81 -6.43 -3.17 0.99
N VAL A 82 -5.89 -3.09 -0.23
CA VAL A 82 -4.53 -3.58 -0.53
C VAL A 82 -3.46 -2.59 -0.04
N CYS A 83 -3.43 -1.37 -0.59
CA CYS A 83 -2.50 -0.33 -0.19
C CYS A 83 -3.09 1.06 -0.48
N ARG A 84 -2.38 2.13 -0.08
CA ARG A 84 -2.83 3.51 -0.34
C ARG A 84 -2.92 3.80 -1.84
N THR A 85 -1.89 3.45 -2.60
CA THR A 85 -1.86 3.66 -4.06
C THR A 85 -3.02 2.97 -4.78
N TRP A 86 -3.34 1.71 -4.45
CA TRP A 86 -4.47 1.01 -5.06
C TRP A 86 -5.81 1.64 -4.73
N ARG A 87 -5.95 2.14 -3.50
CA ARG A 87 -7.15 2.86 -3.08
C ARG A 87 -7.32 4.14 -3.89
N ASP A 88 -6.25 4.91 -4.05
CA ASP A 88 -6.30 6.18 -4.78
C ASP A 88 -6.65 5.93 -6.26
N ILE A 89 -6.07 4.90 -6.87
CA ILE A 89 -6.37 4.50 -8.26
C ILE A 89 -7.83 4.03 -8.40
N ALA A 90 -8.29 3.15 -7.49
CA ALA A 90 -9.65 2.62 -7.54
C ALA A 90 -10.72 3.70 -7.30
N LEU A 91 -10.51 4.61 -6.34
CA LEU A 91 -11.42 5.73 -6.10
C LEU A 91 -11.35 6.79 -7.20
N GLY A 92 -10.19 6.96 -7.84
CA GLY A 92 -9.98 7.88 -8.95
C GLY A 92 -10.47 7.38 -10.30
N THR A 93 -10.96 6.14 -10.38
CA THR A 93 -11.49 5.53 -11.62
C THR A 93 -13.01 5.34 -11.51
N PRO A 94 -13.84 6.26 -12.05
CA PRO A 94 -15.29 6.19 -11.90
C PRO A 94 -15.97 4.97 -12.56
N ALA A 95 -15.27 4.29 -13.48
CA ALA A 95 -15.76 3.15 -14.22
C ALA A 95 -15.55 1.79 -13.51
N LEU A 96 -14.91 1.80 -12.33
CA LEU A 96 -14.71 0.62 -11.47
C LEU A 96 -15.85 0.39 -10.48
#